data_AF-A0A7V1MJ94-F1
#
_entry.id   AF-A0A7V1MJ94-F1
#
_cell.length_a   1.000
_cell.length_b   1.000
_cell.length_c   1.000
_cell.angle_alpha   90.00
_cell.angle_beta   90.00
_cell.angle_gamma   90.00
#
_symmetry.space_group_name_H-M   'P 1'
#
loop_
_entity.id
_entity.type
_entity.pdbx_description
1 polymer ?
#
loop_
_entity_poly.entity_id
_entity_poly.type
_entity_poly.pdbx_seq_one_letter_code
_entity_poly.pdbx_strand_id
1 'polypeptide(L)' 'MPLVRLKPLLEDAKKNKYCIGSFNVFNIETLEGVIEAAVNADSPVICGVYEPHIKYSSIEIFSNLVKDYAIK' A
#
# COMPACT_ATOMS: atom_id res chain seq x y z
N MET A 1 -9.45 -2.24 4.03
CA MET A 1 -9.31 -1.74 2.64
C MET A 1 -8.79 -2.87 1.75
N PRO A 2 -9.51 -3.37 0.73
CA PRO A 2 -9.10 -4.55 -0.01
C PRO A 2 -7.84 -4.33 -0.87
N LEU A 3 -7.06 -5.39 -1.07
CA LEU A 3 -5.99 -5.40 -2.06
C LEU A 3 -6.58 -5.35 -3.48
N VAL A 4 -6.08 -4.43 -4.29
CA VAL A 4 -6.52 -4.22 -5.68
C VAL A 4 -5.34 -4.30 -6.65
N ARG A 5 -5.64 -4.51 -7.93
CA ARG A 5 -4.61 -4.47 -8.98
C ARG A 5 -4.26 -3.02 -9.30
N LEU A 6 -2.96 -2.75 -9.48
CA LEU A 6 -2.46 -1.41 -9.78
C LEU A 6 -2.99 -0.84 -11.10
N LYS A 7 -3.07 -1.65 -12.16
CA LYS A 7 -3.49 -1.20 -13.50
C LYS A 7 -4.88 -0.52 -13.50
N PRO A 8 -5.97 -1.17 -13.06
CA PRO A 8 -7.29 -0.53 -13.04
C PRO A 8 -7.34 0.69 -12.11
N LEU A 9 -6.59 0.66 -11.01
CA LEU A 9 -6.48 1.80 -10.09
C LEU A 9 -5.85 3.03 -10.76
N LEU A 10 -4.77 2.85 -11.51
CA LEU A 10 -4.12 3.94 -12.27
C LEU A 10 -4.95 4.40 -13.47
N GLU A 11 -5.68 3.49 -14.11
CA GLU A 11 -6.62 3.84 -15.21
C GLU A 11 -7.76 4.73 -14.69
N ASP A 12 -8.32 4.42 -13.51
CA ASP A 12 -9.32 5.25 -12.84
C ASP A 12 -8.74 6.63 -12.49
N ALA A 13 -7.57 6.68 -11.85
CA ALA A 13 -6.87 7.93 -11.52
C ALA A 13 -6.63 8.82 -12.74
N LYS A 14 -6.18 8.22 -13.85
CA LYS A 14 -5.97 8.93 -15.11
C LYS A 14 -7.27 9.46 -15.70
N LYS A 15 -8.35 8.67 -15.69
CA LYS A 15 -9.66 9.06 -16.21
C LYS A 15 -10.26 10.22 -15.40
N ASN A 16 -10.14 10.15 -14.07
CA ASN A 16 -10.73 11.10 -13.14
C ASN A 16 -9.78 12.25 -12.75
N LYS A 17 -8.59 12.31 -13.36
CA LYS A 17 -7.59 13.39 -13.20
C LYS A 17 -7.13 13.60 -11.75
N TYR A 18 -6.88 12.52 -11.03
CA TYR A 18 -6.25 12.57 -9.71
C TYR A 18 -4.98 11.73 -9.65
N CYS A 19 -4.21 11.90 -8.58
CA CYS A 19 -2.98 11.16 -8.32
C CYS A 19 -3.16 10.25 -7.10
N ILE A 20 -2.43 9.14 -7.07
CA ILE A 20 -2.42 8.20 -5.96
C ILE A 20 -1.06 8.28 -5.28
N GLY A 21 -1.08 8.43 -3.95
CA GLY A 21 0.14 8.44 -3.16
C GLY A 21 0.84 7.08 -3.19
N SER A 22 2.15 7.09 -3.44
CA SER A 22 2.99 5.89 -3.40
C SER A 22 4.04 6.05 -2.31
N PHE A 23 3.86 5.32 -1.21
CA PHE A 23 4.72 5.40 -0.03
C PHE A 23 5.48 4.10 0.16
N ASN A 24 6.78 4.20 0.39
CA ASN A 24 7.57 3.03 0.74
C ASN A 24 7.33 2.68 2.21
N VAL A 25 7.04 1.42 2.46
CA VAL A 25 6.81 0.83 3.77
C VAL A 25 7.84 -0.27 4.00
N PHE A 26 8.39 -0.33 5.22
CA PHE A 26 9.52 -1.22 5.53
C PHE A 26 9.40 -1.95 6.87
N ASN A 27 8.39 -1.60 7.67
CA ASN A 27 8.01 -2.29 8.91
C ASN A 27 6.49 -2.16 9.13
N ILE A 28 5.99 -2.70 10.24
CA ILE A 28 4.55 -2.70 10.55
C ILE A 28 4.08 -1.28 10.86
N GLU A 29 4.87 -0.50 11.60
CA GLU A 29 4.52 0.84 12.05
C GLU A 29 4.34 1.80 10.86
N THR A 30 5.21 1.71 9.84
CA THR A 30 5.08 2.50 8.62
C THR A 30 3.90 2.05 7.77
N LEU A 31 3.62 0.75 7.71
CA LEU A 31 2.44 0.23 7.01
C LEU A 31 1.15 0.72 7.67
N GLU A 32 1.04 0.61 8.99
CA GLU A 32 -0.12 1.09 9.76
C GLU A 32 -0.33 2.58 9.58
N GLY A 33 0.71 3.39 9.74
CA GLY A 33 0.59 4.85 9.60
C GLY A 33 0.14 5.28 8.20
N VAL A 34 0.63 4.62 7.15
CA VAL A 34 0.20 4.90 5.76
C VAL A 34 -1.26 4.48 5.54
N ILE A 35 -1.67 3.32 6.04
CA ILE A 35 -3.05 2.84 5.92
C ILE A 35 -4.01 3.73 6.70
N GLU A 36 -3.68 4.09 7.94
CA GLU A 36 -4.50 4.98 8.77
C GLU A 36 -4.68 6.35 8.11
N ALA A 37 -3.58 6.93 7.59
CA ALA A 37 -3.66 8.18 6.85
C ALA A 37 -4.54 8.08 5.59
N ALA A 38 -4.44 6.97 4.85
CA ALA A 38 -5.26 6.74 3.66
C ALA A 38 -6.75 6.59 4.00
N VAL A 39 -7.07 5.87 5.08
CA VAL A 39 -8.45 5.73 5.59
C VAL A 39 -9.01 7.07 6.03
N ASN A 40 -8.26 7.84 6.81
CA ASN A 40 -8.71 9.16 7.28
C ASN A 40 -8.88 10.17 6.14
N ALA A 41 -8.13 10.01 5.05
CA ALA A 41 -8.22 10.85 3.86
C ALA A 41 -9.26 10.36 2.82
N ASP A 42 -9.94 9.23 3.07
CA ASP A 42 -10.82 8.54 2.12
C ASP A 42 -10.16 8.39 0.73
N SER A 43 -8.91 7.93 0.73
CA SER A 43 -8.05 7.94 -0.46
C SER A 43 -7.41 6.58 -0.73
N PRO A 44 -7.32 6.15 -2.01
CA PRO A 44 -6.50 5.00 -2.36
C PRO A 44 -5.01 5.29 -2.13
N VAL A 45 -4.25 4.24 -1.80
CA VAL A 45 -2.81 4.35 -1.54
C VAL A 45 -2.05 3.16 -2.12
N ILE A 46 -0.82 3.41 -2.57
CA ILE A 46 0.13 2.39 -3.02
C ILE A 46 1.19 2.23 -1.92
N CYS A 47 1.27 1.05 -1.33
CA CYS A 47 2.32 0.68 -0.38
C CYS A 47 3.45 -0.05 -1.12
N GLY A 48 4.55 0.65 -1.37
CA GLY A 48 5.74 0.12 -2.02
C GLY A 48 6.68 -0.59 -1.04
N VAL A 49 7.25 -1.72 -1.45
CA VAL A 49 8.32 -2.39 -0.68
C VAL A 49 9.65 -2.03 -1.34
N TYR A 50 10.55 -1.42 -0.58
CA TYR A 50 11.88 -1.08 -1.08
C TYR A 50 12.72 -2.36 -1.26
N GLU A 51 13.20 -2.62 -2.47
CA GLU A 51 13.90 -3.88 -2.80
C GLU A 51 15.10 -4.17 -1.88
N PRO A 52 15.98 -3.20 -1.53
CA PRO A 52 17.05 -3.46 -0.56
C PRO A 52 16.57 -3.88 0.84
N HIS A 53 15.33 -3.56 1.22
CA HIS A 53 14.75 -3.99 2.50
C HIS A 53 14.42 -5.49 2.54
N ILE A 54 14.26 -6.13 1.38
CA ILE A 54 14.01 -7.57 1.25
C ILE A 54 15.18 -8.40 1.82
N LYS A 55 16.39 -7.82 1.91
CA LYS A 55 17.54 -8.47 2.55
C LYS A 55 17.39 -8.62 4.06
N TYR A 56 16.57 -7.78 4.69
CA TYR A 56 16.41 -7.71 6.15
C TYR A 56 15.08 -8.29 6.62
N SER A 57 14.09 -8.38 5.73
CA SER A 57 12.77 -8.94 6.02
C SER A 57 12.28 -9.74 4.82
N SER A 58 11.80 -10.97 5.07
CA SER A 58 11.27 -11.80 3.98
C SER A 58 10.03 -11.14 3.36
N ILE A 59 9.97 -11.15 2.03
CA ILE A 59 8.83 -10.61 1.30
C ILE A 59 7.52 -11.35 1.62
N GLU A 60 7.60 -12.62 2.01
CA GLU A 60 6.44 -13.41 2.45
C GLU A 60 5.82 -12.89 3.74
N ILE A 61 6.64 -12.62 4.77
CA ILE A 61 6.16 -12.01 6.01
C ILE A 61 5.48 -10.67 5.70
N PHE A 62 6.13 -9.84 4.89
CA PHE A 62 5.58 -8.54 4.51
C PHE A 62 4.27 -8.68 3.72
N SER A 63 4.20 -9.63 2.78
CA SER A 63 3.00 -9.91 2.01
C SER A 63 1.84 -10.38 2.88
N ASN A 64 2.11 -11.21 3.89
CA ASN A 64 1.09 -11.69 4.82
C ASN A 64 0.56 -10.56 5.70
N LEU A 65 1.45 -9.72 6.25
CA LEU A 65 1.04 -8.53 6.99
C LEU A 65 0.11 -7.64 6.15
N VAL A 66 0.49 -7.32 4.92
CA VAL A 66 -0.33 -6.51 4.01
C VAL A 66 -1.71 -7.15 3.76
N LYS A 67 -1.79 -8.48 3.61
CA LYS A 67 -3.07 -9.19 3.44
C LYS A 67 -3.94 -9.07 4.70
N ASP A 68 -3.36 -9.18 5.89
CA ASP A 68 -4.10 -9.07 7.15
C ASP A 68 -4.73 -7.69 7.33
N TYR A 69 -3.99 -6.62 6.99
CA TYR A 69 -4.56 -5.26 6.99
C TYR A 69 -5.58 -5.03 5.89
N ALA A 70 -5.52 -5.78 4.79
CA ALA A 70 -6.46 -5.63 3.70
C ALA A 70 -7.83 -6.27 3.97
N ILE A 71 -7.88 -7.26 4.86
CA ILE A 71 -9.11 -7.96 5.27
C ILE A 71 -9.88 -7.15 6.33
N LYS A 72 -9.19 -6.32 7.11
CA LYS A 72 -9.81 -5.32 7.99
C LYS A 72 -10.49 -4.21 7.19
#